data_AF-A0A378L641-F1
#
_entry.id   AF-A0A378L641-F1
#
_cell.length_a   1.000
_cell.length_b   1.000
_cell.length_c   1.000
_cell.angle_alpha   90.00
_cell.angle_beta   90.00
_cell.angle_gamma   90.00
#
_symmetry.space_group_name_H-M   'P 1'
#
loop_
_entity.id
_entity.type
_entity.pdbx_description
1 polymer ?
#
loop_
_entity_poly.entity_id
_entity_poly.type
_entity_poly.pdbx_seq_one_letter_code
_entity_poly.pdbx_strand_id
1 'polypeptide(L)'
;MSVSKECIKLLQNLVDQYGQNGKKDKDYSLLYPLLKELLFLVLQNKKDHKDERITGFLSSSALILEENPCFAQACRLFLIAYQEITHALDSMLDVELKIQPELDASWGKQLESEPNTSHKHSLFFIELQEAIARRALRMAEKESKTWEIPNLK
;
A
#
# COMPACT_ATOMS: atom_id res chain seq x y z
N MET A 1 -1.41 14.03 9.58
CA MET A 1 -1.97 12.70 9.91
C MET A 1 -1.26 12.22 11.16
N SER A 2 -2.02 11.81 12.17
CA SER A 2 -1.52 11.28 13.45
C SER A 2 -1.19 9.79 13.34
N VAL A 3 -0.56 9.22 14.37
CA VAL A 3 -0.32 7.77 14.43
C VAL A 3 -1.66 7.01 14.41
N SER A 4 -1.76 5.98 13.56
CA SER A 4 -2.95 5.12 13.45
C SER A 4 -3.10 4.21 14.67
N LYS A 5 -4.33 3.76 14.94
CA LYS A 5 -4.59 2.83 16.06
C LYS A 5 -3.96 1.46 15.78
N GLU A 6 -3.92 1.10 14.51
CA GLU A 6 -3.34 -0.10 13.96
C GLU A 6 -1.82 -0.11 14.21
N CYS A 7 -1.11 0.96 13.88
CA CYS A 7 0.32 1.11 14.15
C CYS A 7 0.63 1.01 15.65
N ILE A 8 -0.19 1.63 16.51
CA ILE A 8 -0.01 1.55 17.98
C ILE A 8 -0.17 0.10 18.47
N LYS A 9 -1.20 -0.60 17.99
CA LYS A 9 -1.46 -1.99 18.37
C LYS A 9 -0.32 -2.91 17.92
N LEU A 10 0.17 -2.72 16.71
CA LEU A 10 1.33 -3.46 16.21
C LEU A 10 2.59 -3.17 17.03
N LEU A 11 2.80 -1.91 17.43
CA LEU A 11 3.95 -1.52 18.24
C LEU A 11 3.89 -2.15 19.63
N GLN A 12 2.70 -2.19 20.25
CA GLN A 12 2.48 -2.92 21.51
C GLN A 12 2.81 -4.40 21.36
N ASN A 13 2.30 -5.05 20.31
CA ASN A 13 2.60 -6.46 20.03
C ASN A 13 4.10 -6.71 19.84
N LEU A 14 4.81 -5.82 19.16
CA LEU A 14 6.26 -5.93 18.98
C LEU A 14 6.98 -5.88 20.34
N VAL A 15 6.64 -4.91 21.20
CA VAL A 15 7.24 -4.78 22.54
C VAL A 15 6.98 -6.04 23.38
N ASP A 16 5.76 -6.56 23.35
CA ASP A 16 5.37 -7.74 24.12
C ASP A 16 6.08 -9.01 23.62
N GLN A 17 6.09 -9.23 22.30
CA GLN A 17 6.77 -10.37 21.68
C GLN A 17 8.28 -10.32 21.94
N TYR A 18 8.90 -9.16 21.79
CA TYR A 18 10.31 -8.98 22.08
C TYR A 18 10.61 -9.18 23.57
N GLY A 19 9.73 -8.72 24.46
CA GLY A 19 9.87 -8.92 25.90
C GLY A 19 9.90 -10.40 26.30
N GLN A 20 9.15 -11.26 25.59
CA GLN A 20 9.11 -12.70 25.84
C GLN A 20 10.28 -13.44 25.18
N ASN A 21 10.53 -13.16 23.90
CA ASN A 21 11.43 -13.97 23.07
C ASN A 21 12.85 -13.40 22.97
N GLY A 22 13.01 -12.10 23.20
CA GLY A 22 14.26 -11.36 22.99
C GLY A 22 15.34 -11.58 24.04
N LYS A 23 15.08 -12.31 25.13
CA LYS A 23 16.06 -12.51 26.23
C LYS A 23 17.37 -13.17 25.80
N LYS A 24 17.39 -13.79 24.61
CA LYS A 24 18.54 -14.45 24.00
C LYS A 24 19.41 -13.50 23.18
N ASP A 25 18.89 -12.31 22.86
CA ASP A 25 19.64 -11.29 22.14
C ASP A 25 20.72 -10.68 23.04
N LYS A 26 21.87 -10.39 22.43
CA LYS A 26 23.06 -9.85 23.11
C LYS A 26 22.76 -8.53 23.81
N ASP A 27 21.99 -7.66 23.16
CA ASP A 27 21.69 -6.31 23.65
C ASP A 27 20.28 -6.19 24.25
N TYR A 28 19.66 -7.31 24.64
CA TYR A 28 18.29 -7.32 25.17
C TYR A 28 18.07 -6.33 26.31
N SER A 29 19.02 -6.23 27.24
CA SER A 29 18.95 -5.32 28.39
C SER A 29 18.92 -3.84 28.01
N LEU A 30 19.40 -3.50 26.81
CA LEU A 30 19.37 -2.14 26.27
C LEU A 30 18.16 -1.94 25.34
N LEU A 31 17.92 -2.88 24.44
CA LEU A 31 16.88 -2.79 23.41
C LEU A 31 15.46 -2.84 24.00
N TYR A 32 15.20 -3.70 24.98
CA TYR A 32 13.85 -3.87 25.51
C TYR A 32 13.35 -2.63 26.29
N PRO A 33 14.16 -1.99 27.17
CA PRO A 33 13.79 -0.70 27.75
C PRO A 33 13.56 0.41 26.71
N LEU A 34 14.44 0.52 25.71
CA LEU A 34 14.29 1.52 24.63
C LEU A 34 13.00 1.33 23.84
N LEU A 35 12.62 0.08 23.56
CA LEU A 35 11.36 -0.24 22.90
C LEU A 35 10.13 0.17 23.73
N LYS A 36 10.18 0.00 25.05
CA LYS A 36 9.12 0.47 25.96
C LYS A 36 9.03 1.99 25.98
N GLU A 37 10.17 2.66 26.02
CA GLU A 37 10.23 4.11 25.99
C GLU A 37 9.68 4.66 24.67
N LEU A 38 10.04 4.04 23.53
CA LEU A 38 9.47 4.35 22.22
C LEU A 38 7.94 4.24 22.24
N LEU A 39 7.40 3.12 22.74
CA LEU A 39 5.96 2.92 22.85
C LEU A 39 5.30 4.00 23.72
N PHE A 40 5.90 4.32 24.85
CA PHE A 40 5.41 5.36 25.74
C PHE A 40 5.37 6.74 25.06
N LEU A 41 6.45 7.13 24.39
CA LEU A 41 6.55 8.40 23.65
C LEU A 41 5.50 8.49 22.54
N VAL A 42 5.31 7.40 21.79
CA VAL A 42 4.30 7.31 20.73
C VAL A 42 2.88 7.47 21.30
N LEU A 43 2.60 6.85 22.45
CA LEU A 43 1.28 6.96 23.10
C LEU A 43 1.01 8.37 23.62
N GLN A 44 2.01 9.05 24.19
CA GLN A 44 1.88 10.42 24.67
C GLN A 44 1.71 11.43 23.54
N ASN A 45 2.50 11.29 22.47
CA ASN A 45 2.60 12.27 21.38
C ASN A 45 1.96 11.76 20.07
N LYS A 46 0.92 10.93 20.18
CA LYS A 46 0.24 10.31 19.02
C LYS A 46 -0.22 11.32 17.95
N LYS A 47 -0.49 12.57 18.33
CA LYS A 47 -0.92 13.64 17.42
C LYS A 47 0.24 14.27 16.64
N ASP A 48 1.46 14.20 17.18
CA ASP A 48 2.65 14.88 16.67
C ASP A 48 3.57 13.93 15.89
N HIS A 49 3.27 12.63 15.94
CA HIS A 49 3.97 11.59 15.21
C HIS A 49 3.12 11.02 14.08
N LYS A 50 3.80 10.40 13.12
CA LYS A 50 3.19 9.70 12.00
C LYS A 50 3.71 8.28 11.93
N ASP A 51 2.92 7.39 11.33
CA ASP A 51 3.27 5.99 11.18
C ASP A 51 4.57 5.81 10.40
N GLU A 52 4.83 6.63 9.37
CA GLU A 52 6.04 6.52 8.54
C GLU A 52 7.34 6.74 9.33
N ARG A 53 7.28 7.52 10.41
CA ARG A 53 8.44 7.76 11.26
C ARG A 53 8.75 6.54 12.13
N ILE A 54 7.72 5.85 12.59
CA ILE A 54 7.85 4.64 13.41
C ILE A 54 8.32 3.49 12.53
N THR A 55 7.68 3.28 11.37
CA THR A 55 8.06 2.24 10.42
C THR A 55 9.48 2.45 9.90
N GLY A 56 9.84 3.69 9.53
CA GLY A 56 11.20 4.04 9.08
C GLY A 56 12.28 3.76 10.14
N PHE A 57 12.02 4.11 11.40
CA PHE A 57 12.93 3.83 12.51
C PHE A 57 13.14 2.33 12.71
N LEU A 58 12.05 1.55 12.71
CA LEU A 58 12.11 0.10 12.90
C LEU A 58 12.77 -0.61 11.72
N SER A 59 12.53 -0.16 10.47
CA SER A 59 13.20 -0.71 9.29
C SER A 59 14.70 -0.49 9.31
N SER A 60 15.16 0.72 9.67
CA SER A 60 16.59 0.99 9.77
C SER A 60 17.24 0.20 10.91
N SER A 61 16.55 0.09 12.06
CA SER A 61 17.05 -0.65 13.21
C SER A 61 17.17 -2.16 12.94
N ALA A 62 16.23 -2.73 12.18
CA ALA A 62 16.27 -4.15 11.79
C ALA A 62 17.46 -4.50 10.87
N LEU A 63 17.93 -3.54 10.07
CA LEU A 63 19.08 -3.73 9.17
C LEU A 63 20.42 -3.53 9.88
N ILE A 64 20.49 -2.63 10.86
CA ILE A 64 21.74 -2.31 11.56
C ILE A 64 22.05 -3.33 12.67
N LEU A 65 21.03 -3.92 13.29
CA LEU A 65 21.17 -4.79 14.45
C LEU A 65 21.03 -6.28 14.10
N GLU A 66 21.73 -6.74 13.06
CA GLU A 66 21.73 -8.16 12.65
C GLU A 66 22.25 -9.11 13.75
N GLU A 67 23.08 -8.62 14.67
CA GLU A 67 23.58 -9.38 15.82
C GLU A 67 22.49 -9.74 16.85
N ASN A 68 21.30 -9.13 16.74
CA ASN A 68 20.16 -9.34 17.62
C ASN A 68 19.00 -9.95 16.82
N PRO A 69 19.04 -11.27 16.53
CA PRO A 69 18.13 -11.92 15.59
C PRO A 69 16.67 -11.87 16.04
N CYS A 70 16.38 -11.92 17.34
CA CYS A 70 15.00 -11.83 17.81
C CYS A 70 14.44 -10.42 17.63
N PHE A 71 15.24 -9.38 17.87
CA PHE A 71 14.86 -7.99 17.64
C PHE A 71 14.61 -7.72 16.16
N ALA A 72 15.53 -8.13 15.29
CA ALA A 72 15.39 -7.98 13.84
C ALA A 72 14.14 -8.71 13.34
N GLN A 73 13.88 -9.93 13.83
CA GLN A 73 12.68 -10.68 13.48
C GLN A 73 11.40 -9.99 13.96
N ALA A 74 11.36 -9.46 15.19
CA ALA A 74 10.21 -8.73 15.72
C ALA A 74 9.92 -7.47 14.90
N CYS A 75 10.95 -6.73 14.50
CA CYS A 75 10.82 -5.56 13.63
C CYS A 75 10.30 -5.95 12.24
N ARG A 76 10.79 -7.05 11.66
CA ARG A 76 10.30 -7.56 10.37
C ARG A 76 8.82 -7.94 10.42
N LEU A 77 8.41 -8.69 11.45
CA LEU A 77 7.02 -9.08 11.65
C LEU A 77 6.10 -7.87 11.80
N PHE A 78 6.54 -6.83 12.51
CA PHE A 78 5.80 -5.56 12.59
C PHE A 78 5.63 -4.91 11.22
N LEU A 79 6.70 -4.82 10.42
CA LEU A 79 6.65 -4.16 9.11
C LEU A 79 5.76 -4.90 8.12
N ILE A 80 5.83 -6.24 8.11
CA ILE A 80 4.96 -7.10 7.30
C ILE A 80 3.50 -6.87 7.69
N ALA A 81 3.18 -6.99 8.98
CA ALA A 81 1.80 -6.79 9.46
C ALA A 81 1.29 -5.36 9.18
N TYR A 82 2.16 -4.35 9.29
CA TYR A 82 1.79 -2.97 8.94
C TYR A 82 1.50 -2.83 7.44
N GLN A 83 2.34 -3.41 6.58
CA GLN A 83 2.13 -3.43 5.12
C GLN A 83 0.87 -4.19 4.73
N GLU A 84 0.60 -5.35 5.33
CA GLU A 84 -0.64 -6.10 5.10
C GLU A 84 -1.89 -5.28 5.46
N ILE A 85 -1.84 -4.47 6.53
CA ILE A 85 -2.99 -3.67 6.95
C ILE A 85 -3.17 -2.41 6.10
N THR A 86 -2.07 -1.76 5.70
CA THR A 86 -2.11 -0.42 5.08
C THR A 86 -1.92 -0.43 3.55
N HIS A 87 -1.29 -1.48 3.02
CA HIS A 87 -0.85 -1.61 1.64
C HIS A 87 -1.15 -2.99 1.06
N ALA A 88 -2.22 -3.67 1.51
CA ALA A 88 -2.63 -4.99 1.02
C ALA A 88 -2.70 -5.11 -0.52
N LEU A 89 -3.02 -4.01 -1.22
CA LEU A 89 -3.12 -3.95 -2.68
C LEU A 89 -1.78 -3.59 -3.38
N ASP A 90 -0.82 -3.02 -2.66
CA ASP A 90 0.49 -2.57 -3.18
C ASP A 90 1.65 -3.46 -2.71
N SER A 91 1.37 -4.53 -1.94
CA SER A 91 2.41 -5.43 -1.45
C SER A 91 2.91 -6.33 -2.58
N MET A 92 4.17 -6.14 -2.98
CA MET A 92 4.87 -7.05 -3.90
C MET A 92 5.33 -8.34 -3.21
N LEU A 93 5.09 -8.49 -1.91
CA LEU A 93 5.59 -9.59 -1.09
C LEU A 93 4.42 -10.35 -0.47
N ASP A 94 4.48 -11.68 -0.51
CA ASP A 94 3.56 -12.54 0.25
C ASP A 94 3.97 -12.64 1.73
N VAL A 95 3.13 -13.32 2.51
CA VAL A 95 3.34 -13.58 3.96
C VAL A 95 4.67 -14.32 4.23
N GLU A 96 5.24 -14.98 3.21
CA GLU A 96 6.52 -15.71 3.28
C GLU A 96 7.70 -14.88 2.74
N LEU A 97 7.53 -13.58 2.48
CA LEU A 97 8.52 -12.66 1.91
C LEU A 97 9.02 -13.09 0.52
N LYS A 98 8.25 -13.90 -0.19
CA LYS A 98 8.51 -14.15 -1.61
C LYS A 98 7.92 -13.00 -2.39
N ILE A 99 8.64 -12.55 -3.41
CA ILE A 99 8.10 -11.61 -4.38
C ILE A 99 6.91 -12.31 -5.02
N GLN A 100 5.70 -11.81 -4.77
CA GLN A 100 4.54 -12.21 -5.54
C GLN A 100 4.85 -11.80 -6.99
N PRO A 101 4.97 -12.75 -7.92
CA PRO A 101 5.17 -12.45 -9.32
C PRO A 101 3.92 -11.81 -9.94
N GLU A 102 2.90 -11.51 -9.13
CA GLU A 102 1.55 -11.05 -9.45
C GLU A 102 1.48 -9.67 -10.12
N LEU A 103 2.59 -9.10 -10.60
CA LEU A 103 2.58 -8.49 -11.95
C LEU A 103 2.45 -9.57 -13.05
N ASP A 104 1.72 -10.65 -12.76
CA ASP A 104 1.47 -11.75 -13.66
C ASP A 104 0.37 -11.30 -14.64
N ALA A 105 0.21 -12.02 -15.74
CA ALA A 105 -0.63 -11.65 -16.89
C ALA A 105 -2.13 -11.35 -16.57
N SER A 106 -2.55 -11.45 -15.31
CA SER A 106 -3.86 -11.09 -14.77
C SER A 106 -4.02 -9.62 -14.38
N TRP A 107 -2.96 -8.81 -14.26
CA TRP A 107 -3.11 -7.35 -14.03
C TRP A 107 -3.85 -6.60 -15.15
N GLY A 108 -3.98 -7.23 -16.32
CA GLY A 108 -4.84 -6.79 -17.43
C GLY A 108 -6.04 -7.70 -17.71
N LYS A 109 -6.26 -8.76 -16.93
CA LYS A 109 -7.48 -9.56 -17.07
C LYS A 109 -8.60 -8.80 -16.39
N GLN A 110 -9.42 -8.16 -17.22
CA GLN A 110 -10.79 -7.79 -16.90
C GLN A 110 -11.36 -8.89 -16.00
N LEU A 111 -11.78 -8.52 -14.78
CA LEU A 111 -12.63 -9.37 -13.95
C LEU A 111 -13.65 -9.98 -14.91
N GLU A 112 -13.64 -11.29 -15.12
CA GLU A 112 -14.76 -11.95 -15.75
C GLU A 112 -15.92 -11.73 -14.79
N SER A 113 -16.67 -10.67 -15.06
CA SER A 113 -17.92 -10.38 -14.40
C SER A 113 -18.74 -11.64 -14.54
N GLU A 114 -19.11 -12.24 -13.41
CA GLU A 114 -20.22 -13.19 -13.34
C GLU A 114 -21.34 -12.69 -14.26
N PRO A 115 -22.04 -13.58 -14.98
CA PRO A 115 -23.14 -13.19 -15.83
C PRO A 115 -24.29 -12.70 -14.94
N ASN A 116 -24.16 -11.44 -14.51
CA ASN A 116 -25.22 -10.68 -13.88
C ASN A 116 -26.27 -10.47 -14.95
N THR A 117 -27.23 -11.38 -14.91
CA THR A 117 -28.53 -11.25 -15.53
C THR A 117 -29.01 -9.81 -15.42
N SER A 118 -29.27 -9.21 -16.59
CA SER A 118 -30.10 -8.01 -16.76
C SER A 118 -29.77 -6.84 -15.82
N HIS A 119 -28.74 -6.06 -16.16
CA HIS A 119 -28.70 -4.65 -15.75
C HIS A 119 -28.79 -3.80 -17.01
N LYS A 120 -29.99 -3.28 -17.29
CA LYS A 120 -30.19 -2.13 -18.18
C LYS A 120 -29.06 -1.14 -17.92
N HIS A 121 -28.27 -0.84 -18.95
CA HIS A 121 -27.22 0.16 -18.86
C HIS A 121 -27.77 1.42 -18.18
N SER A 122 -27.09 1.87 -17.12
CA SER A 122 -27.47 3.10 -16.42
C SER A 122 -27.55 4.25 -17.44
N LEU A 123 -28.62 5.06 -17.35
CA LEU A 123 -28.90 6.17 -18.29
C LEU A 123 -27.67 7.06 -18.51
N PHE A 124 -26.89 7.29 -17.46
CA PHE A 124 -25.63 8.02 -17.52
C PHE A 124 -24.64 7.44 -18.54
N PHE A 125 -24.48 6.12 -18.58
CA PHE A 125 -23.53 5.47 -19.49
C PHE A 125 -24.01 5.51 -20.94
N ILE A 126 -25.32 5.45 -21.18
CA ILE A 126 -25.91 5.61 -22.52
C ILE A 126 -25.65 7.04 -23.01
N GLU A 127 -25.94 8.04 -22.19
CA GLU A 127 -25.71 9.45 -22.52
C GLU A 127 -24.21 9.75 -22.75
N LEU A 128 -23.34 9.16 -21.94
CA LEU A 128 -21.89 9.29 -22.11
C LEU A 128 -21.42 8.69 -23.44
N GLN A 129 -21.92 7.50 -23.79
CA GLN A 129 -21.57 6.83 -25.04
C GLN A 129 -22.05 7.62 -26.26
N GLU A 130 -23.25 8.19 -26.21
CA GLU A 130 -23.74 9.09 -27.25
C GLU A 130 -22.91 10.37 -27.36
N ALA A 131 -22.52 10.99 -26.23
CA ALA A 131 -21.70 12.19 -26.24
C ALA A 131 -20.31 11.93 -26.85
N ILE A 132 -19.71 10.77 -26.56
CA ILE A 132 -18.46 10.32 -27.15
C ILE A 132 -18.62 10.10 -28.66
N ALA A 133 -19.67 9.41 -29.09
CA ALA A 133 -19.94 9.16 -30.52
C ALA A 133 -20.14 10.47 -31.30
N ARG A 134 -20.92 11.42 -30.76
CA ARG A 134 -21.12 12.75 -31.38
C ARG A 134 -19.82 13.55 -31.46
N ARG A 135 -18.92 13.41 -30.49
CA ARG A 135 -17.59 14.04 -30.54
C ARG A 135 -16.72 13.42 -31.63
N ALA A 136 -16.68 12.09 -31.74
CA ALA A 136 -15.91 11.39 -32.76
C ALA A 136 -16.36 11.79 -34.18
N LEU A 137 -17.68 11.87 -34.42
CA LEU A 137 -18.22 12.31 -35.70
C LEU A 137 -17.80 13.76 -36.05
N ARG A 138 -17.89 14.68 -35.09
CA ARG A 138 -17.44 16.08 -35.30
C ARG A 138 -15.94 16.18 -35.59
N MET A 139 -15.13 15.33 -34.97
CA MET A 139 -13.69 15.29 -35.24
C MET A 139 -13.42 14.75 -36.66
N ALA A 140 -14.10 13.68 -37.06
CA ALA A 140 -13.98 13.09 -38.40
C ALA A 140 -14.46 14.06 -39.51
N GLU A 141 -15.57 14.77 -39.29
CA GLU A 141 -16.06 15.81 -40.23
C GLU A 141 -15.15 17.05 -40.27
N LYS A 142 -14.48 17.37 -39.17
CA LYS A 142 -13.51 18.47 -39.14
C LYS A 142 -12.25 18.10 -39.92
N GLU A 143 -11.81 16.85 -39.84
CA GLU A 143 -10.69 16.34 -40.62
C GLU A 143 -11.01 16.32 -42.12
N SER A 144 -12.18 15.84 -42.54
CA SER A 144 -12.56 15.78 -43.96
C SER A 144 -12.66 17.15 -44.65
N LYS A 145 -13.12 18.19 -43.94
CA LYS A 145 -13.17 19.57 -44.49
C LYS A 145 -11.81 20.23 -44.67
N THR A 146 -10.76 19.72 -44.02
CA THR A 146 -9.40 20.29 -44.13
C THR A 146 -8.69 19.87 -45.43
N TRP A 147 -9.21 18.87 -46.16
CA TRP A 147 -8.56 18.33 -47.36
C TRP A 147 -9.20 18.78 -48.69
N GLU A 148 -10.34 19.48 -48.68
CA GLU A 148 -11.04 19.90 -49.91
C GLU A 148 -10.63 21.28 -50.48
N ILE A 149 -9.50 21.85 -50.09
CA ILE A 149 -8.97 23.03 -50.79
C ILE A 149 -7.49 22.86 -51.10
N PRO A 150 -7.18 22.56 -52.37
CA PRO A 150 -6.20 23.34 -53.09
C PRO A 150 -6.87 23.99 -54.31
N ASN A 151 -7.02 25.31 -54.26
CA ASN A 151 -7.13 26.15 -55.44
C ASN A 151 -5.95 25.85 -56.39
N LEU A 152 -6.24 25.25 -57.54
CA LEU A 152 -5.34 25.28 -58.68
C LEU A 152 -5.93 26.25 -59.72
N LYS A 153 -5.19 27.34 -59.92
CA LYS A 153 -5.39 28.34 -60.98
C LYS A 153 -5.39 27.71 -62.37
#